data_AF-A0A7R6ER83-F1
#
_entry.id   AF-A0A7R6ER83-F1
#
_cell.length_a   1.000
_cell.length_b   1.000
_cell.length_c   1.000
_cell.angle_alpha   90.00
_cell.angle_beta   90.00
_cell.angle_gamma   90.00
#
_symmetry.space_group_name_H-M   'P 1'
#
loop_
_entity.id
_entity.type
_entity.pdbx_description
1 polymer ?
#
loop_
_entity_poly.entity_id
_entity_poly.type
_entity_poly.pdbx_seq_one_letter_code
_entity_poly.pdbx_strand_id
1 'polypeptide(L)'
;PGVTGVLLVLVLFLMFTASSYSIRVSSYEIFWYTHNLFIVFYIILMVHVVGGALKYQSNVEAHPPGCMHKNLSSDSWTNHRAAREKGVEFSGGPQTVCQEEARFQPHLPQTWMWVSAPLCLYCAERLYRFIRSSAAPVTVVSVVSHPCDVIELRMLKNGFKPRPGQYILLNCPSVSSFENHPFTLTTCPTGKNETFGIHLRVLGDWTSRFSQLLLQQSNISEILPMMQQRRYPIVHVDGPFGSPSEEVFNYEVSLCVAGGIGVTPFACVLQALFDDWCQYKLRRLYFVWVC
;
A
#
# COMPACT_ATOMS: atom_id res chain seq x y z
N PRO A 1 1.81 -22.55 17.41
CA PRO A 1 2.83 -21.52 17.09
C PRO A 1 3.81 -21.92 15.95
N GLY A 2 4.21 -23.19 15.83
CA GLY A 2 5.18 -23.62 14.81
C GLY A 2 4.73 -23.36 13.36
N VAL A 3 3.57 -23.88 12.97
CA VAL A 3 3.03 -23.73 11.60
C VAL A 3 2.80 -22.26 11.23
N THR A 4 2.23 -21.47 12.15
CA THR A 4 2.03 -20.02 11.92
C THR A 4 3.35 -19.26 11.80
N GLY A 5 4.40 -19.69 12.51
CA GLY A 5 5.74 -19.11 12.38
C GLY A 5 6.40 -19.41 11.02
N VAL A 6 6.34 -20.67 10.56
CA VAL A 6 6.84 -21.06 9.22
C VAL A 6 6.14 -20.27 8.13
N LEU A 7 4.82 -20.11 8.25
CA LEU A 7 4.02 -19.38 7.27
C LEU A 7 4.35 -17.87 7.27
N LEU A 8 4.58 -17.26 8.44
CA LEU A 8 5.03 -15.86 8.53
C LEU A 8 6.39 -15.66 7.83
N VAL A 9 7.35 -16.56 8.06
CA VAL A 9 8.68 -16.48 7.42
C VAL A 9 8.57 -16.64 5.91
N LEU A 10 7.74 -17.56 5.43
CA LEU A 10 7.49 -17.76 4.01
C LEU A 10 6.88 -16.51 3.35
N VAL A 11 5.84 -15.93 3.95
CA VAL A 11 5.21 -14.71 3.43
C VAL A 11 6.20 -13.55 3.42
N LEU A 12 6.97 -13.38 4.49
CA LEU A 12 7.99 -12.33 4.58
C LEU A 12 9.08 -12.52 3.51
N PHE A 13 9.53 -13.75 3.27
CA PHE A 13 10.51 -14.07 2.24
C PHE A 13 10.00 -13.71 0.84
N LEU A 14 8.74 -14.05 0.52
CA LEU A 14 8.13 -13.68 -0.76
C LEU A 14 8.02 -12.16 -0.93
N MET A 15 7.58 -11.44 0.10
CA MET A 15 7.49 -9.97 0.08
C MET A 15 8.88 -9.32 -0.09
N PHE A 16 9.90 -9.85 0.60
CA PHE A 16 11.25 -9.29 0.56
C PHE A 16 11.90 -9.52 -0.80
N THR A 17 11.84 -10.75 -1.32
CA THR A 17 12.42 -11.08 -2.64
C THR A 17 11.78 -10.27 -3.75
N ALA A 18 10.45 -10.18 -3.78
CA ALA A 18 9.72 -9.41 -4.78
C ALA A 18 9.89 -7.88 -4.66
N SER A 19 10.25 -7.37 -3.47
CA SER A 19 10.58 -5.95 -3.28
C SER A 19 12.02 -5.58 -3.65
N SER A 20 12.84 -6.56 -4.06
CA SER A 20 14.17 -6.29 -4.58
C SER A 20 14.13 -5.39 -5.82
N TYR A 21 15.16 -4.54 -5.96
CA TYR A 21 15.25 -3.57 -7.06
C TYR A 21 15.11 -4.24 -8.43
N SER A 22 15.78 -5.38 -8.64
CA SER A 22 15.75 -6.13 -9.89
C SER A 22 14.34 -6.59 -10.28
N ILE A 23 13.57 -7.12 -9.32
CA ILE A 23 12.20 -7.58 -9.60
C ILE A 23 11.26 -6.40 -9.79
N ARG A 24 11.34 -5.38 -8.93
CA ARG A 24 10.47 -4.20 -9.02
C ARG A 24 10.62 -3.44 -10.34
N VAL A 25 11.83 -3.36 -10.88
CA VAL A 25 12.10 -2.71 -12.18
C VAL A 25 11.72 -3.61 -13.36
N SER A 26 11.88 -4.93 -13.23
CA SER A 26 11.53 -5.88 -14.30
C SER A 26 10.03 -6.13 -14.41
N SER A 27 9.31 -6.18 -13.29
CA SER A 27 7.88 -6.45 -13.24
C SER A 27 7.28 -5.86 -11.95
N TYR A 28 6.66 -4.69 -12.10
CA TYR A 28 6.00 -4.00 -10.99
C TYR A 28 4.79 -4.77 -10.45
N GLU A 29 4.10 -5.55 -11.29
CA GLU A 29 2.93 -6.35 -10.90
C GLU A 29 3.28 -7.40 -9.84
N ILE A 30 4.38 -8.14 -10.04
CA ILE A 30 4.83 -9.14 -9.06
C ILE A 30 5.10 -8.47 -7.72
N PHE A 31 5.78 -7.32 -7.74
CA PHE A 31 5.99 -6.51 -6.55
C PHE A 31 4.65 -6.13 -5.90
N TRP A 32 3.70 -5.59 -6.65
CA TRP A 32 2.43 -5.11 -6.11
C TRP A 32 1.61 -6.24 -5.45
N TYR A 33 1.42 -7.37 -6.14
CA TYR A 33 0.64 -8.49 -5.61
C TYR A 33 1.28 -9.12 -4.38
N THR A 34 2.58 -9.37 -4.42
CA THR A 34 3.30 -9.97 -3.28
C THR A 34 3.36 -9.01 -2.10
N HIS A 35 3.50 -7.70 -2.32
CA HIS A 35 3.54 -6.73 -1.24
C HIS A 35 2.20 -6.63 -0.50
N ASN A 36 1.07 -6.77 -1.20
CA ASN A 36 -0.27 -6.82 -0.59
C ASN A 36 -0.49 -8.01 0.36
N LEU A 37 0.40 -9.01 0.35
CA LEU A 37 0.41 -10.08 1.36
C LEU A 37 0.66 -9.56 2.79
N PHE A 38 1.04 -8.28 2.98
CA PHE A 38 1.13 -7.67 4.31
C PHE A 38 -0.18 -7.82 5.11
N ILE A 39 -1.35 -7.81 4.45
CA ILE A 39 -2.64 -8.01 5.12
C ILE A 39 -2.70 -9.41 5.72
N VAL A 40 -2.36 -10.42 4.91
CA VAL A 40 -2.31 -11.82 5.31
C VAL A 40 -1.29 -11.99 6.44
N PHE A 41 -0.09 -11.40 6.29
CA PHE A 41 0.97 -11.42 7.30
C PHE A 41 0.48 -10.90 8.66
N TYR A 42 -0.18 -9.74 8.72
CA TYR A 42 -0.68 -9.20 9.99
C TYR A 42 -1.79 -10.05 10.62
N ILE A 43 -2.66 -10.66 9.81
CA ILE A 43 -3.68 -11.61 10.30
C ILE A 43 -3.01 -12.83 10.95
N ILE A 44 -2.04 -13.44 10.27
CA ILE A 44 -1.31 -14.59 10.80
C ILE A 44 -0.49 -14.19 12.02
N LEU A 45 0.07 -12.99 12.05
CA LEU A 45 0.81 -12.47 13.20
C LEU A 45 -0.09 -12.40 14.43
N MET A 46 -1.32 -11.87 14.30
CA MET A 46 -2.27 -11.87 15.41
C MET A 46 -2.59 -13.28 15.90
N VAL A 47 -2.84 -14.24 14.99
CA VAL A 47 -3.10 -15.64 15.34
C VAL A 47 -1.88 -16.32 15.97
N HIS A 48 -0.68 -16.01 15.48
CA HIS A 48 0.58 -16.59 15.98
C HIS A 48 0.80 -16.26 17.45
N VAL A 49 0.52 -15.02 17.83
CA VAL A 49 0.78 -14.50 19.18
C VAL A 49 -0.26 -15.03 20.19
N VAL A 50 -1.49 -15.34 19.77
CA VAL A 50 -2.52 -15.98 20.63
C VAL A 50 -2.09 -17.37 21.12
N GLY A 51 -1.18 -18.04 20.41
CA GLY A 51 -0.73 -19.39 20.74
C GLY A 51 0.03 -19.56 22.06
N GLY A 52 0.38 -18.48 22.78
CA GLY A 52 0.91 -18.54 24.14
C GLY A 52 2.17 -19.41 24.30
N ALA A 53 3.04 -19.41 23.29
CA ALA A 53 4.22 -20.29 23.25
C ALA A 53 5.25 -19.94 24.35
N LEU A 54 5.39 -18.65 24.66
CA LEU A 54 6.20 -18.17 25.76
C LEU A 54 5.41 -18.32 27.06
N LYS A 55 5.91 -19.19 27.93
CA LYS A 55 5.34 -19.44 29.25
C LYS A 55 6.36 -19.07 30.32
N TYR A 56 5.87 -18.53 31.42
CA TYR A 56 6.66 -18.35 32.64
C TYR A 56 6.23 -19.35 33.69
N GLN A 57 7.14 -19.69 34.59
CA GLN A 57 6.82 -20.52 35.72
C GLN A 57 6.09 -19.67 36.77
N SER A 58 4.90 -20.10 37.19
CA SER A 58 4.09 -19.35 38.18
C SER A 58 4.41 -19.73 39.63
N ASN A 59 4.93 -20.93 39.87
CA ASN A 59 5.21 -21.46 41.21
C ASN A 59 6.71 -21.62 41.51
N VAL A 60 7.49 -20.54 41.31
CA VAL A 60 8.94 -20.54 41.52
C VAL A 60 9.32 -20.76 42.99
N GLU A 61 8.47 -20.31 43.94
CA GLU A 61 8.71 -20.48 45.38
C GLU A 61 8.55 -21.95 45.83
N ALA A 62 7.54 -22.66 45.32
CA ALA A 62 7.30 -24.07 45.64
C ALA A 62 8.18 -25.04 44.82
N HIS A 63 8.66 -24.59 43.65
CA HIS A 63 9.53 -25.34 42.76
C HIS A 63 10.68 -24.43 42.25
N PRO A 64 11.73 -24.23 43.06
CA PRO A 64 12.87 -23.44 42.62
C PRO A 64 13.65 -24.17 41.49
N PRO A 65 14.21 -23.43 40.51
CA PRO A 65 14.99 -24.04 39.44
C PRO A 65 16.15 -24.88 39.99
N GLY A 66 16.21 -26.15 39.61
CA GLY A 66 17.24 -27.09 40.10
C GLY A 66 16.86 -27.91 41.34
N CYS A 67 15.61 -27.84 41.81
CA CYS A 67 15.14 -28.73 42.88
C CYS A 67 15.05 -30.20 42.40
N MET A 68 15.24 -31.15 43.32
CA MET A 68 15.22 -32.59 43.03
C MET A 68 13.85 -33.21 43.37
N HIS A 69 13.30 -34.02 42.46
CA HIS A 69 12.05 -34.75 42.68
C HIS A 69 12.24 -35.91 43.66
N LYS A 70 11.29 -36.06 44.61
CA LYS A 70 11.30 -37.12 45.64
C LYS A 70 11.40 -38.55 45.08
N ASN A 71 10.97 -38.81 43.85
CA ASN A 71 11.00 -40.16 43.26
C ASN A 71 12.34 -40.56 42.61
N LEU A 72 13.34 -39.67 42.58
CA LEU A 72 14.71 -40.03 42.19
C LEU A 72 15.55 -40.50 43.41
N SER A 73 14.89 -41.02 44.45
CA SER A 73 15.52 -41.29 45.74
C SER A 73 15.82 -42.75 46.06
N SER A 74 15.51 -43.72 45.20
CA SER A 74 15.79 -45.13 45.54
C SER A 74 17.10 -45.66 44.95
N ASP A 75 17.49 -45.28 43.73
CA ASP A 75 18.65 -45.90 43.05
C ASP A 75 19.89 -45.01 42.88
N SER A 76 19.82 -43.73 43.27
CA SER A 76 20.96 -42.79 43.16
C SER A 76 21.60 -42.41 44.51
N TRP A 77 20.96 -42.72 45.65
CA TRP A 77 21.50 -42.37 46.97
C TRP A 77 22.72 -43.19 47.39
N THR A 78 22.94 -44.36 46.77
CA THR A 78 24.13 -45.18 47.00
C THR A 78 25.36 -44.60 46.29
N ASN A 79 25.18 -44.02 45.09
CA ASN A 79 26.29 -43.47 44.31
C ASN A 79 26.75 -42.07 44.78
N HIS A 80 25.86 -41.26 45.35
CA HIS A 80 26.24 -39.95 45.91
C HIS A 80 27.03 -40.05 47.22
N ARG A 81 26.82 -41.10 48.01
CA ARG A 81 27.63 -41.34 49.22
C ARG A 81 29.07 -41.74 48.85
N ALA A 82 29.25 -42.49 47.75
CA ALA A 82 30.56 -42.84 47.22
C ALA A 82 31.30 -41.66 46.56
N ALA A 83 30.58 -40.69 45.98
CA ALA A 83 31.19 -39.48 45.42
C ALA A 83 31.60 -38.46 46.49
N ARG A 84 30.96 -38.44 47.67
CA ARG A 84 31.28 -37.52 48.77
C ARG A 84 32.61 -37.86 49.47
N GLU A 85 33.14 -39.06 49.28
CA GLU A 85 34.49 -39.43 49.74
C GLU A 85 35.61 -38.93 48.81
N LYS A 86 35.28 -38.43 47.61
CA LYS A 86 36.23 -37.75 46.72
C LYS A 86 35.95 -36.25 46.74
N GLY A 87 36.65 -35.54 47.63
CA GLY A 87 36.48 -34.10 47.91
C GLY A 87 36.41 -33.21 46.68
N VAL A 88 35.18 -32.93 46.24
CA VAL A 88 34.85 -31.86 45.30
C VAL A 88 33.94 -30.91 46.07
N GLU A 89 34.45 -29.74 46.42
CA GLU A 89 33.67 -28.65 47.00
C GLU A 89 32.67 -28.16 45.95
N PHE A 90 31.41 -28.59 46.11
CA PHE A 90 30.30 -27.99 45.38
C PHE A 90 29.80 -26.80 46.21
N SER A 91 30.20 -25.58 45.84
CA SER A 91 29.57 -24.37 46.33
C SER A 91 28.10 -24.37 45.90
N GLY A 92 27.19 -24.71 46.80
CA GLY A 92 25.76 -24.68 46.52
C GLY A 92 24.98 -24.78 47.81
N GLY A 93 24.06 -23.84 48.02
CA GLY A 93 23.18 -23.78 49.19
C GLY A 93 22.33 -25.05 49.39
N PRO A 94 21.50 -25.09 50.45
CA PRO A 94 20.78 -26.29 50.85
C PRO A 94 19.99 -26.89 49.68
N GLN A 95 20.23 -28.17 49.38
CA GLN A 95 19.50 -28.93 48.36
C GLN A 95 18.00 -28.91 48.68
N THR A 96 17.25 -28.05 47.99
CA THR A 96 15.81 -27.91 48.16
C THR A 96 15.09 -28.99 47.37
N VAL A 97 14.28 -29.78 48.08
CA VAL A 97 13.40 -30.79 47.49
C VAL A 97 12.17 -30.07 46.93
N CYS A 98 11.76 -30.40 45.70
CA CYS A 98 10.57 -29.79 45.10
C CYS A 98 9.32 -30.11 45.93
N GLN A 99 8.54 -29.11 46.32
CA GLN A 99 7.29 -29.31 47.06
C GLN A 99 6.11 -29.64 46.14
N GLU A 100 6.07 -29.03 44.96
CA GLU A 100 5.04 -29.23 43.94
C GLU A 100 5.66 -29.36 42.54
N GLU A 101 4.91 -29.85 41.56
CA GLU A 101 5.33 -29.86 40.15
C GLU A 101 5.36 -28.45 39.55
N ALA A 102 6.28 -28.19 38.63
CA ALA A 102 6.40 -26.91 37.95
C ALA A 102 5.14 -26.58 37.14
N ARG A 103 4.54 -25.41 37.40
CA ARG A 103 3.36 -24.89 36.69
C ARG A 103 3.78 -23.75 35.77
N PHE A 104 3.41 -23.86 34.50
CA PHE A 104 3.73 -22.87 33.48
C PHE A 104 2.48 -22.18 32.97
N GLN A 105 2.46 -20.85 33.04
CA GLN A 105 1.36 -20.03 32.53
C GLN A 105 1.82 -19.24 31.31
N PRO A 106 0.96 -19.06 30.29
CA PRO A 106 1.28 -18.25 29.12
C PRO A 106 1.34 -16.78 29.50
N HIS A 107 2.25 -16.03 28.89
CA HIS A 107 2.22 -14.58 28.97
C HIS A 107 1.04 -14.00 28.21
N LEU A 108 0.50 -12.88 28.70
CA LEU A 108 -0.45 -12.09 27.94
C LEU A 108 0.28 -11.43 26.77
N PRO A 109 -0.22 -11.58 25.54
CA PRO A 109 0.44 -11.04 24.36
C PRO A 109 0.34 -9.51 24.35
N GLN A 110 1.45 -8.82 24.14
CA GLN A 110 1.48 -7.34 24.01
C GLN A 110 1.41 -6.85 22.55
N THR A 111 1.63 -7.74 21.57
CA THR A 111 1.71 -7.39 20.15
C THR A 111 0.46 -6.69 19.61
N TRP A 112 -0.73 -7.05 20.11
CA TRP A 112 -1.99 -6.43 19.68
C TRP A 112 -2.04 -4.94 20.04
N MET A 113 -1.41 -4.51 21.13
CA MET A 113 -1.38 -3.10 21.54
C MET A 113 -0.59 -2.26 20.53
N TRP A 114 0.56 -2.77 20.11
CA TRP A 114 1.46 -2.07 19.19
C TRP A 114 0.97 -2.08 17.74
N VAL A 115 0.28 -3.13 17.31
CA VAL A 115 -0.20 -3.25 15.92
C VAL A 115 -1.57 -2.58 15.73
N SER A 116 -2.45 -2.63 16.73
CA SER A 116 -3.83 -2.13 16.58
C SER A 116 -3.91 -0.64 16.28
N ALA A 117 -3.15 0.21 17.00
CA ALA A 117 -3.24 1.65 16.81
C ALA A 117 -2.80 2.11 15.38
N PRO A 118 -1.63 1.71 14.85
CA PRO A 118 -1.26 2.00 13.47
C PRO A 118 -2.22 1.39 12.44
N LEU A 119 -2.71 0.18 12.69
CA LEU A 119 -3.66 -0.49 11.79
C LEU A 119 -5.00 0.26 11.74
N CYS A 120 -5.52 0.71 12.88
CA CYS A 120 -6.73 1.52 12.95
C CYS A 120 -6.54 2.86 12.21
N LEU A 121 -5.40 3.53 12.39
CA LEU A 121 -5.09 4.77 11.66
C LEU A 121 -5.03 4.53 10.14
N TYR A 122 -4.38 3.45 9.71
CA TYR A 122 -4.34 3.05 8.31
C TYR A 122 -5.75 2.76 7.74
N CYS A 123 -6.55 1.97 8.45
CA CYS A 123 -7.92 1.65 8.05
C CYS A 123 -8.80 2.91 7.99
N ALA A 124 -8.66 3.83 8.95
CA ALA A 124 -9.38 5.10 8.95
C ALA A 124 -9.01 5.97 7.75
N GLU A 125 -7.71 6.07 7.43
CA GLU A 125 -7.22 6.81 6.26
C GLU A 125 -7.73 6.20 4.95
N ARG A 126 -7.69 4.87 4.82
CA ARG A 126 -8.20 4.16 3.65
C ARG A 126 -9.70 4.30 3.50
N LEU A 127 -10.45 4.19 4.59
CA LEU A 127 -11.90 4.38 4.60
C LEU A 127 -12.27 5.82 4.23
N TYR A 128 -11.56 6.81 4.79
CA TYR A 128 -11.75 8.21 4.45
C TYR A 128 -11.53 8.45 2.94
N ARG A 129 -10.45 7.93 2.36
CA ARG A 129 -10.21 8.03 0.91
C ARG A 129 -11.29 7.34 0.10
N PHE A 130 -11.70 6.14 0.49
CA PHE A 130 -12.74 5.38 -0.21
C PHE A 130 -14.08 6.13 -0.20
N ILE A 131 -14.48 6.69 0.94
CA ILE A 131 -15.70 7.50 1.05
C ILE A 131 -15.58 8.74 0.17
N ARG A 132 -14.45 9.45 0.23
CA ARG A 132 -14.22 10.66 -0.57
C ARG A 132 -14.20 10.39 -2.07
N SER A 133 -13.58 9.30 -2.50
CA SER A 133 -13.49 8.91 -3.92
C SER A 133 -14.83 8.40 -4.46
N SER A 134 -15.60 7.70 -3.62
CA SER A 134 -16.88 7.07 -4.00
C SER A 134 -18.09 7.99 -3.81
N ALA A 135 -17.93 9.15 -3.16
CA ALA A 135 -19.02 10.07 -2.88
C ALA A 135 -19.72 10.61 -4.14
N ALA A 136 -18.98 10.79 -5.25
CA ALA A 136 -19.56 11.21 -6.52
C ALA A 136 -18.77 10.61 -7.70
N PRO A 137 -19.41 9.81 -8.57
CA PRO A 137 -18.78 9.37 -9.80
C PRO A 137 -18.54 10.55 -10.74
N VAL A 138 -17.54 10.40 -11.59
CA VAL A 138 -17.16 11.41 -12.59
C VAL A 138 -17.80 11.09 -13.92
N THR A 139 -18.33 12.12 -14.58
CA THR A 139 -18.91 11.98 -15.91
C THR A 139 -17.81 12.08 -16.96
N VAL A 140 -17.62 11.03 -17.75
CA VAL A 140 -16.72 11.04 -18.91
C VAL A 140 -17.41 11.78 -20.05
N VAL A 141 -16.78 12.86 -20.51
CA VAL A 141 -17.31 13.72 -21.59
C VAL A 141 -16.79 13.26 -22.94
N SER A 142 -15.47 13.05 -23.06
CA SER A 142 -14.85 12.60 -24.30
C SER A 142 -13.63 11.73 -24.05
N VAL A 143 -13.41 10.81 -24.98
CA VAL A 143 -12.24 9.94 -25.06
C VAL A 143 -11.65 10.09 -26.45
N VAL A 144 -10.38 10.45 -26.54
CA VAL A 144 -9.65 10.59 -27.81
C VAL A 144 -8.41 9.71 -27.75
N SER A 145 -8.21 8.89 -28.77
CA SER A 145 -7.00 8.08 -28.93
C SER A 145 -5.99 8.85 -29.77
N HIS A 146 -4.74 8.88 -29.30
CA HIS A 146 -3.60 9.51 -29.95
C HIS A 146 -2.57 8.44 -30.38
N PRO A 147 -1.66 8.74 -31.31
CA PRO A 147 -0.54 7.85 -31.64
C PRO A 147 0.31 7.49 -30.40
N CYS A 148 1.06 6.39 -30.49
CA CYS A 148 1.93 5.90 -29.41
C CYS A 148 1.19 5.41 -28.14
N ASP A 149 -0.02 4.86 -28.33
CA ASP A 149 -0.86 4.29 -27.27
C ASP A 149 -1.16 5.27 -26.13
N VAL A 150 -1.48 6.52 -26.48
CA VAL A 150 -1.88 7.56 -25.53
C VAL A 150 -3.37 7.86 -25.69
N ILE A 151 -4.08 7.97 -24.57
CA ILE A 151 -5.50 8.31 -24.54
C ILE A 151 -5.70 9.59 -23.76
N GLU A 152 -6.39 10.54 -24.38
CA GLU A 152 -6.91 11.74 -23.73
C GLU A 152 -8.31 11.45 -23.20
N LEU A 153 -8.49 11.65 -21.90
CA LEU A 153 -9.77 11.48 -21.22
C LEU A 153 -10.22 12.84 -20.66
N ARG A 154 -11.38 13.34 -21.10
CA ARG A 154 -12.01 14.54 -20.54
C ARG A 154 -13.18 14.18 -19.66
N MET A 155 -13.25 14.84 -18.52
CA MET A 155 -14.09 14.49 -17.39
C MET A 155 -14.72 15.74 -16.77
N LEU A 156 -15.89 15.55 -16.16
CA LEU A 156 -16.61 16.58 -15.41
C LEU A 156 -16.97 16.07 -14.02
N LYS A 157 -16.68 16.87 -13.00
CA LYS A 157 -16.98 16.57 -11.59
C LYS A 157 -17.45 17.83 -10.86
N ASN A 158 -18.60 17.74 -10.20
CA ASN A 158 -19.17 18.85 -9.45
C ASN A 158 -18.29 19.23 -8.24
N GLY A 159 -18.05 20.53 -8.05
CA GLY A 159 -17.25 21.05 -6.94
C GLY A 159 -15.75 20.71 -7.00
N PHE A 160 -15.26 20.19 -8.12
CA PHE A 160 -13.85 19.85 -8.31
C PHE A 160 -13.07 21.07 -8.80
N LYS A 161 -12.13 21.55 -7.98
CA LYS A 161 -11.30 22.74 -8.28
C LYS A 161 -9.81 22.37 -8.30
N PRO A 162 -9.32 21.70 -9.36
CA PRO A 162 -7.91 21.39 -9.49
C PRO A 162 -7.10 22.61 -9.92
N ARG A 163 -5.80 22.57 -9.64
CA ARG A 163 -4.82 23.56 -10.10
C ARG A 163 -3.84 22.93 -11.10
N PRO A 164 -3.26 23.71 -12.03
CA PRO A 164 -2.31 23.17 -12.99
C PRO A 164 -1.08 22.61 -12.29
N GLY A 165 -0.57 21.48 -12.78
CA GLY A 165 0.52 20.73 -12.17
C GLY A 165 0.09 19.71 -11.11
N GLN A 166 -1.18 19.68 -10.70
CA GLN A 166 -1.70 18.66 -9.79
C GLN A 166 -1.98 17.33 -10.51
N TYR A 167 -2.08 16.25 -9.73
CA TYR A 167 -2.47 14.94 -10.23
C TYR A 167 -3.69 14.41 -9.50
N ILE A 168 -4.33 13.39 -10.09
CA ILE A 168 -5.49 12.71 -9.54
C ILE A 168 -5.23 11.22 -9.45
N LEU A 169 -5.96 10.53 -8.59
CA LEU A 169 -6.03 9.08 -8.57
C LEU A 169 -7.32 8.63 -9.24
N LEU A 170 -7.18 7.80 -10.27
CA LEU A 170 -8.27 7.27 -11.07
C LEU A 170 -8.59 5.84 -10.63
N ASN A 171 -9.87 5.55 -10.43
CA ASN A 171 -10.36 4.21 -10.16
C ASN A 171 -11.51 3.89 -11.11
N CYS A 172 -11.43 2.73 -11.76
CA CYS A 172 -12.50 2.20 -12.59
C CYS A 172 -12.91 0.82 -12.05
N PRO A 173 -14.05 0.72 -11.33
CA PRO A 173 -14.49 -0.53 -10.72
C PRO A 173 -14.70 -1.67 -11.72
N SER A 174 -14.97 -1.34 -12.99
CA SER A 174 -15.09 -2.32 -14.08
C SER A 174 -13.78 -3.00 -14.46
N VAL A 175 -12.63 -2.38 -14.16
CA VAL A 175 -11.30 -2.99 -14.34
C VAL A 175 -10.80 -3.59 -13.04
N SER A 176 -10.77 -2.79 -11.98
CA SER A 176 -10.33 -3.19 -10.64
C SER A 176 -10.93 -2.25 -9.61
N SER A 177 -11.61 -2.79 -8.60
CA SER A 177 -12.30 -1.99 -7.59
C SER A 177 -11.37 -1.35 -6.56
N PHE A 178 -10.18 -1.92 -6.35
CA PHE A 178 -9.27 -1.51 -5.27
C PHE A 178 -8.03 -0.77 -5.77
N GLU A 179 -7.75 -0.81 -7.07
CA GLU A 179 -6.60 -0.11 -7.64
C GLU A 179 -6.93 1.34 -7.96
N ASN A 180 -6.06 2.22 -7.50
CA ASN A 180 -6.13 3.65 -7.74
C ASN A 180 -4.83 4.07 -8.44
N HIS A 181 -4.93 4.56 -9.67
CA HIS A 181 -3.79 4.86 -10.52
C HIS A 181 -3.56 6.38 -10.64
N PRO A 182 -2.36 6.89 -10.36
CA PRO A 182 -2.07 8.32 -10.43
C PRO A 182 -1.91 8.78 -11.87
N PHE A 183 -2.62 9.85 -12.24
CA PHE A 183 -2.47 10.54 -13.51
C PHE A 183 -2.41 12.04 -13.32
N THR A 184 -1.43 12.67 -13.94
CA THR A 184 -1.27 14.12 -13.92
C THR A 184 -2.33 14.77 -14.78
N LEU A 185 -2.90 15.87 -14.29
CA LEU A 185 -3.84 16.67 -15.05
C LEU A 185 -3.12 17.32 -16.23
N THR A 186 -3.72 17.23 -17.41
CA THR A 186 -3.25 17.90 -18.63
C THR A 186 -4.11 19.10 -18.97
N THR A 187 -5.38 19.09 -18.55
CA THR A 187 -6.28 20.24 -18.70
C THR A 187 -6.98 20.53 -17.37
N CYS A 188 -7.08 21.80 -17.02
CA CYS A 188 -7.80 22.26 -15.82
C CYS A 188 -9.07 23.00 -16.24
N PRO A 189 -10.11 23.01 -15.38
CA PRO A 189 -11.30 23.77 -15.64
C PRO A 189 -11.00 25.25 -15.50
N THR A 190 -11.27 26.00 -16.55
CA THR A 190 -11.11 27.46 -16.64
C THR A 190 -12.48 28.08 -16.89
N GLY A 191 -12.63 29.41 -16.79
CA GLY A 191 -13.92 30.08 -17.05
C GLY A 191 -14.57 29.79 -18.41
N LYS A 192 -13.79 29.28 -19.39
CA LYS A 192 -14.26 28.87 -20.72
C LYS A 192 -14.70 27.39 -20.79
N ASN A 193 -14.13 26.52 -19.96
CA ASN A 193 -14.29 25.06 -20.02
C ASN A 193 -14.38 24.49 -18.61
N GLU A 194 -15.50 23.85 -18.26
CA GLU A 194 -15.69 23.23 -16.94
C GLU A 194 -15.06 21.82 -16.83
N THR A 195 -14.53 21.28 -17.93
CA THR A 195 -13.95 19.94 -17.96
C THR A 195 -12.48 19.97 -17.59
N PHE A 196 -12.04 18.94 -16.86
CA PHE A 196 -10.63 18.63 -16.66
C PHE A 196 -10.28 17.35 -17.41
N GLY A 197 -9.00 17.12 -17.66
CA GLY A 197 -8.57 16.01 -18.49
C GLY A 197 -7.19 15.50 -18.13
N ILE A 198 -6.96 14.25 -18.51
CA ILE A 198 -5.70 13.54 -18.33
C ILE A 198 -5.26 12.92 -19.65
N HIS A 199 -3.95 12.73 -19.79
CA HIS A 199 -3.37 11.87 -20.81
C HIS A 199 -2.76 10.66 -20.13
N LEU A 200 -3.19 9.47 -20.52
CA LEU A 200 -2.64 8.21 -20.04
C LEU A 200 -2.00 7.45 -21.18
N ARG A 201 -0.82 6.87 -20.93
CA ARG A 201 -0.15 5.96 -21.86
C ARG A 201 -0.45 4.53 -21.44
N VAL A 202 -0.76 3.67 -22.41
CA VAL A 202 -1.03 2.25 -22.16
C VAL A 202 0.31 1.51 -22.02
N LEU A 203 0.66 1.15 -20.77
CA LEU A 203 1.94 0.48 -20.44
C LEU A 203 1.78 -0.75 -19.53
N GLY A 204 0.63 -0.92 -18.88
CA GLY A 204 0.33 -2.03 -17.98
C GLY A 204 -0.99 -2.71 -18.30
N ASP A 205 -1.28 -3.79 -17.58
CA ASP A 205 -2.50 -4.59 -17.71
C ASP A 205 -3.75 -3.77 -17.36
N TRP A 206 -3.71 -3.00 -16.27
CA TRP A 206 -4.81 -2.12 -15.87
C TRP A 206 -5.08 -1.08 -16.96
N THR A 207 -4.05 -0.39 -17.44
CA THR A 207 -4.22 0.64 -18.50
C THR A 207 -4.68 0.03 -19.82
N SER A 208 -4.30 -1.21 -20.13
CA SER A 208 -4.72 -1.91 -21.34
C SER A 208 -6.20 -2.29 -21.27
N ARG A 209 -6.65 -2.84 -20.14
CA ARG A 209 -8.07 -3.14 -19.90
C ARG A 209 -8.91 -1.86 -19.85
N PHE A 210 -8.39 -0.81 -19.22
CA PHE A 210 -9.07 0.48 -19.15
C PHE A 210 -9.19 1.11 -20.55
N SER A 211 -8.11 1.11 -21.34
CA SER A 211 -8.12 1.52 -22.75
C SER A 211 -9.16 0.75 -23.55
N GLN A 212 -9.18 -0.58 -23.41
CA GLN A 212 -10.15 -1.44 -24.08
C GLN A 212 -11.58 -1.04 -23.68
N LEU A 213 -11.89 -0.85 -22.40
CA LEU A 213 -13.24 -0.42 -21.98
C LEU A 213 -13.63 0.98 -22.48
N LEU A 214 -12.67 1.89 -22.64
CA LEU A 214 -12.93 3.24 -23.14
C LEU A 214 -13.10 3.28 -24.66
N LEU A 215 -12.33 2.48 -25.40
CA LEU A 215 -12.29 2.47 -26.87
C LEU A 215 -13.26 1.45 -27.48
N GLN A 216 -13.68 0.43 -26.73
CA GLN A 216 -14.55 -0.63 -27.24
C GLN A 216 -16.01 -0.17 -27.32
N GLN A 217 -16.45 0.18 -28.54
CA GLN A 217 -17.86 0.10 -28.94
C GLN A 217 -17.99 -0.23 -30.43
N SER A 218 -19.02 -1.05 -30.76
CA SER A 218 -19.55 -1.46 -32.08
C SER A 218 -18.85 -2.57 -32.88
N ASN A 219 -18.94 -3.83 -32.40
CA ASN A 219 -19.12 -5.01 -33.27
C ASN A 219 -20.59 -5.46 -33.28
N ILE A 220 -21.54 -4.51 -33.32
CA ILE A 220 -22.95 -4.83 -33.58
C ILE A 220 -23.34 -4.03 -34.81
N SER A 221 -23.17 -4.72 -35.94
CA SER A 221 -23.82 -4.55 -37.24
C SER A 221 -23.86 -3.14 -37.82
N GLU A 222 -23.19 -3.03 -38.97
CA GLU A 222 -23.55 -2.16 -40.08
C GLU A 222 -25.07 -1.96 -40.18
N ILE A 223 -25.47 -0.75 -40.59
CA ILE A 223 -26.85 -0.30 -40.86
C ILE A 223 -27.56 0.31 -39.64
N LEU A 224 -27.19 1.55 -39.27
CA LEU A 224 -28.11 2.70 -39.02
C LEU A 224 -27.32 3.93 -38.49
N PRO A 225 -27.39 5.11 -39.15
CA PRO A 225 -26.72 6.33 -38.67
C PRO A 225 -27.66 7.12 -37.76
N MET A 226 -27.87 6.68 -36.52
CA MET A 226 -28.70 7.41 -35.55
C MET A 226 -28.16 7.25 -34.12
N MET A 227 -27.48 8.29 -33.61
CA MET A 227 -27.28 8.62 -32.19
C MET A 227 -27.16 7.44 -31.18
N GLN A 228 -26.14 6.59 -31.32
CA GLN A 228 -25.74 5.75 -30.19
C GLN A 228 -24.97 6.61 -29.18
N GLN A 229 -25.64 7.00 -28.09
CA GLN A 229 -24.97 7.60 -26.94
C GLN A 229 -23.93 6.60 -26.40
N ARG A 230 -22.64 6.93 -26.56
CA ARG A 230 -21.52 6.18 -25.96
C ARG A 230 -21.74 6.09 -24.46
N ARG A 231 -21.87 4.87 -23.94
CA ARG A 231 -22.01 4.64 -22.50
C ARG A 231 -20.63 4.32 -21.94
N TYR A 232 -19.98 5.33 -21.39
CA TYR A 232 -18.69 5.17 -20.74
C TYR A 232 -18.84 4.42 -19.40
N PRO A 233 -17.79 3.70 -18.95
CA PRO A 233 -17.80 3.04 -17.65
C PRO A 233 -17.85 4.07 -16.51
N ILE A 234 -18.28 3.61 -15.33
CA ILE A 234 -18.25 4.44 -14.13
C ILE A 234 -16.80 4.62 -13.71
N VAL A 235 -16.41 5.88 -13.51
CA VAL A 235 -15.06 6.28 -13.11
C VAL A 235 -15.14 7.10 -11.83
N HIS A 236 -14.32 6.75 -10.86
CA HIS A 236 -14.13 7.50 -9.62
C HIS A 236 -12.79 8.23 -9.67
N VAL A 237 -12.79 9.47 -9.17
CA VAL A 237 -11.59 10.30 -9.09
C VAL A 237 -11.39 10.76 -7.67
N ASP A 238 -10.23 10.42 -7.11
CA ASP A 238 -9.74 10.95 -5.84
C ASP A 238 -8.68 12.04 -6.08
N GLY A 239 -8.72 13.09 -5.27
CA GLY A 239 -7.89 14.28 -5.42
C GLY A 239 -8.70 15.59 -5.45
N PRO A 240 -8.07 16.70 -5.86
CA PRO A 240 -6.74 16.79 -6.47
C PRO A 240 -5.60 16.64 -5.45
N PHE A 241 -4.43 16.18 -5.91
CA PHE A 241 -3.22 16.07 -5.10
C PHE A 241 -2.15 17.06 -5.59
N GLY A 242 -1.57 17.78 -4.65
CA GLY A 242 -0.49 18.73 -4.90
C GLY A 242 0.77 18.05 -5.46
N SER A 243 1.46 18.75 -6.35
CA SER A 243 2.80 18.36 -6.80
C SER A 243 3.71 19.59 -6.84
N PRO A 244 5.04 19.41 -6.84
CA PRO A 244 5.99 20.52 -6.98
C PRO A 244 5.77 21.37 -8.24
N SER A 245 5.12 20.81 -9.27
CA SER A 245 4.83 21.52 -10.52
C SER A 245 3.82 22.66 -10.36
N GLU A 246 3.05 22.68 -9.26
CA GLU A 246 2.13 23.80 -8.94
C GLU A 246 2.88 25.11 -8.66
N GLU A 247 4.13 25.00 -8.18
CA GLU A 247 4.92 26.18 -7.79
C GLU A 247 5.42 27.01 -8.97
N VAL A 248 5.26 26.54 -10.22
CA VAL A 248 5.70 27.25 -11.43
C VAL A 248 5.10 28.66 -11.51
N PHE A 249 3.91 28.88 -10.96
CA PHE A 249 3.25 30.19 -10.93
C PHE A 249 3.71 31.13 -9.80
N ASN A 250 4.44 30.61 -8.81
CA ASN A 250 4.86 31.36 -7.63
C ASN A 250 6.13 32.19 -7.84
N TYR A 251 6.90 31.89 -8.89
CA TYR A 251 8.16 32.57 -9.21
C TYR A 251 7.98 33.50 -10.42
N GLU A 252 8.77 34.58 -10.51
CA GLU A 252 8.74 35.50 -11.66
C GLU A 252 9.34 34.88 -12.93
N VAL A 253 10.33 33.99 -12.75
CA VAL A 253 10.99 33.26 -13.83
C VAL A 253 11.06 31.79 -13.44
N SER A 254 10.53 30.91 -14.29
CA SER A 254 10.50 29.46 -14.08
C SER A 254 11.17 28.73 -15.26
N LEU A 255 12.05 27.77 -14.96
CA LEU A 255 12.66 26.86 -15.93
C LEU A 255 12.05 25.46 -15.75
N CYS A 256 11.28 25.03 -16.74
CA CYS A 256 10.59 23.75 -16.77
C CYS A 256 11.34 22.79 -17.69
N VAL A 257 11.98 21.78 -17.13
CA VAL A 257 12.66 20.72 -17.89
C VAL A 257 11.82 19.45 -17.83
N ALA A 258 11.39 18.95 -18.99
CA ALA A 258 10.55 17.77 -19.11
C ALA A 258 11.23 16.68 -19.96
N GLY A 259 11.02 15.41 -19.60
CA GLY A 259 11.49 14.25 -20.35
C GLY A 259 10.36 13.26 -20.63
N GLY A 260 10.19 12.84 -21.89
CA GLY A 260 9.17 11.86 -22.28
C GLY A 260 7.75 12.23 -21.81
N ILE A 261 7.03 11.28 -21.17
CA ILE A 261 5.67 11.50 -20.62
C ILE A 261 5.62 12.49 -19.45
N GLY A 262 6.78 12.80 -18.86
CA GLY A 262 6.92 13.81 -17.80
C GLY A 262 6.60 15.25 -18.25
N VAL A 263 6.25 15.46 -19.52
CA VAL A 263 5.73 16.73 -20.05
C VAL A 263 4.29 17.03 -19.61
N THR A 264 3.52 16.02 -19.21
CA THR A 264 2.10 16.16 -18.85
C THR A 264 1.76 17.28 -17.84
N PRO A 265 2.46 17.46 -16.69
CA PRO A 265 2.19 18.58 -15.80
C PRO A 265 2.41 19.94 -16.48
N PHE A 266 3.45 20.04 -17.31
CA PHE A 266 3.79 21.28 -18.02
C PHE A 266 2.83 21.59 -19.14
N ALA A 267 2.24 20.58 -19.81
CA ALA A 267 1.17 20.78 -20.77
C ALA A 267 -0.03 21.51 -20.11
N CYS A 268 -0.38 21.11 -18.88
CA CYS A 268 -1.44 21.77 -18.12
C CYS A 268 -1.08 23.20 -17.72
N VAL A 269 0.16 23.43 -17.28
CA VAL A 269 0.66 24.78 -16.97
C VAL A 269 0.61 25.68 -18.20
N LEU A 270 1.08 25.20 -19.35
CA LEU A 270 1.08 25.95 -20.61
C LEU A 270 -0.34 26.26 -21.07
N GLN A 271 -1.25 25.30 -20.99
CA GLN A 271 -2.65 25.52 -21.33
C GLN A 271 -3.31 26.54 -20.38
N ALA A 272 -3.03 26.45 -19.08
CA ALA A 272 -3.53 27.42 -18.11
C ALA A 272 -3.02 28.84 -18.40
N LEU A 273 -1.74 28.98 -18.78
CA LEU A 273 -1.19 30.27 -19.20
C LEU A 273 -1.86 30.80 -20.48
N PHE A 274 -2.20 29.93 -21.42
CA PHE A 274 -2.90 30.30 -22.65
C PHE A 274 -4.36 30.71 -22.42
N ASP A 275 -5.02 30.08 -21.44
CA ASP A 275 -6.42 30.37 -21.08
C ASP A 275 -6.57 31.51 -20.05
N ASP A 276 -5.55 32.35 -19.87
CA ASP A 276 -5.50 33.49 -18.94
C ASP A 276 -5.80 33.10 -17.48
N TRP A 277 -5.13 32.05 -16.98
CA TRP A 277 -5.26 31.64 -15.58
C TRP A 277 -5.01 32.81 -14.62
N CYS A 278 -6.00 33.16 -13.80
CA CYS A 278 -5.90 34.29 -12.89
C CYS A 278 -4.95 33.97 -11.73
N GLN A 279 -4.06 34.91 -11.40
CA GLN A 279 -3.12 34.92 -10.27
C GLN A 279 -1.84 34.07 -10.46
N TYR A 280 -0.87 34.63 -11.16
CA TYR A 280 0.51 34.14 -11.16
C TYR A 280 1.51 35.32 -11.09
N LYS A 281 2.67 35.09 -10.47
CA LYS A 281 3.81 36.04 -10.46
C LYS A 281 4.71 35.88 -11.69
N LEU A 282 4.52 34.78 -12.41
CA LEU A 282 5.30 34.38 -13.57
C LEU A 282 5.28 35.42 -14.69
N ARG A 283 6.46 35.91 -15.07
CA ARG A 283 6.69 36.82 -16.18
C ARG A 283 7.38 36.14 -17.36
N ARG A 284 8.23 35.15 -17.09
CA ARG A 284 8.96 34.39 -18.11
C ARG A 284 9.01 32.92 -17.75
N LEU A 285 8.62 32.07 -18.70
CA LEU A 285 8.71 30.62 -18.61
C LEU A 285 9.68 30.11 -19.66
N TYR A 286 10.74 29.41 -19.24
CA TYR A 286 11.62 28.66 -20.12
C TYR A 286 11.19 27.21 -20.10
N PHE A 287 10.78 26.68 -21.24
CA PHE A 287 10.37 25.28 -21.36
C PHE A 287 11.39 24.52 -22.20
N VAL A 288 12.02 23.50 -21.60
CA VAL A 288 12.99 22.62 -22.24
C VAL A 288 12.41 21.22 -22.24
N TRP A 289 12.04 20.73 -23.42
CA TRP A 289 11.54 19.36 -23.59
C TRP A 289 12.59 18.50 -24.25
N VAL A 290 12.98 17.43 -23.56
CA VAL A 290 13.89 16.40 -24.05
C VAL A 290 13.07 15.15 -24.39
N CYS A 291 12.96 14.85 -25.67
CA CYS A 291 12.27 13.66 -26.19
C CYS A 291 13.22 12.48 -26.32
#